data_AF-A0A965SSZ6-F1
#
_entry.id   AF-A0A965SSZ6-F1
#
_cell.length_a   1.000
_cell.length_b   1.000
_cell.length_c   1.000
_cell.angle_alpha   90.00
_cell.angle_beta   90.00
_cell.angle_gamma   90.00
#
_symmetry.space_group_name_H-M   'P 1'
#
loop_
_entity.id
_entity.type
_entity.pdbx_description
1 polymer ?
#
loop_
_entity_poly.entity_id
_entity_poly.type
_entity_poly.pdbx_seq_one_letter_code
_entity_poly.pdbx_strand_id
1 'polypeptide(L)' 'MNTTAKFQAGDQLIHLKSGGLYRVIGLGKIEANLEDVYIYEAMRNQTLWVRPKAEMEDGRFVKQLG' A
#
# COMPACT_ATOMS: atom_id res chain seq x y z
N MET A 1 10.87 3.50 -16.95
CA MET A 1 9.65 2.74 -17.30
C MET A 1 8.55 3.21 -16.36
N ASN A 2 7.50 3.86 -16.86
CA ASN A 2 6.35 4.25 -16.03
C ASN A 2 5.56 2.98 -15.70
N THR A 3 5.99 2.24 -14.68
CA THR A 3 5.24 1.09 -14.17
C THR A 3 4.06 1.62 -13.36
N THR A 4 2.87 1.57 -13.97
CA THR A 4 1.59 1.87 -13.32
C THR A 4 1.52 1.19 -11.95
N ALA A 5 1.04 1.89 -10.92
CA ALA A 5 0.86 1.33 -9.59
C ALA A 5 -0.09 0.13 -9.60
N LYS A 6 0.30 -0.95 -8.91
CA LYS A 6 -0.49 -2.17 -8.79
C LYS A 6 -1.79 -1.94 -8.02
N PHE A 7 -1.76 -1.08 -7.01
CA PHE A 7 -2.91 -0.71 -6.19
C PHE A 7 -3.22 0.77 -6.35
N GLN A 8 -4.49 1.13 -6.20
CA GLN A 8 -4.97 2.51 -6.32
C GLN A 8 -5.63 2.98 -5.03
N ALA A 9 -5.78 4.30 -4.86
CA ALA A 9 -6.52 4.87 -3.74
C ALA A 9 -7.94 4.27 -3.66
N GLY A 10 -8.34 3.88 -2.45
CA GLY A 10 -9.60 3.18 -2.20
C GLY A 10 -9.48 1.65 -2.20
N ASP A 11 -8.42 1.07 -2.78
CA ASP A 11 -8.22 -0.37 -2.76
C ASP A 11 -8.08 -0.89 -1.33
N GLN A 12 -8.82 -1.94 -1.00
CA GLN A 12 -8.67 -2.68 0.25
C GLN A 12 -7.68 -3.83 0.03
N LEU A 13 -6.72 -3.96 0.95
CA LEU A 13 -5.63 -4.93 0.87
C LEU A 13 -5.63 -5.83 2.11
N ILE A 14 -5.24 -7.09 1.90
CA ILE A 14 -4.96 -8.05 2.97
C ILE A 14 -3.46 -8.34 2.98
N HIS A 15 -2.83 -8.22 4.15
CA HIS A 15 -1.46 -8.68 4.35
C HIS A 15 -1.45 -10.18 4.65
N LEU A 16 -0.92 -10.99 3.75
CA LEU A 16 -1.06 -12.46 3.79
C LEU A 16 -0.47 -13.10 5.06
N LYS A 17 0.60 -12.53 5.62
CA LYS A 17 1.26 -13.08 6.81
C LYS A 17 0.51 -12.77 8.11
N SER A 18 0.01 -11.54 8.26
CA SER A 18 -0.63 -11.10 9.52
C SER A 18 -2.15 -11.14 9.50
N GLY A 19 -2.76 -11.32 8.32
CA GLY A 19 -4.21 -11.16 8.12
C GLY A 19 -4.70 -9.72 8.29
N GLY A 20 -3.79 -8.73 8.38
CA GLY A 20 -4.18 -7.34 8.57
C GLY A 20 -4.93 -6.79 7.36
N LEU A 21 -6.01 -6.05 7.62
CA LEU A 21 -6.82 -5.35 6.61
C LEU A 21 -6.43 -3.88 6.55
N TYR A 22 -6.22 -3.41 5.32
CA TYR A 22 -5.73 -2.07 5.05
C TYR A 22 -6.49 -1.43 3.89
N ARG A 23 -6.52 -0.10 3.85
CA ARG A 23 -7.04 0.68 2.72
C ARG A 23 -5.97 1.61 2.18
N VAL A 24 -5.74 1.58 0.87
CA VAL A 24 -4.82 2.51 0.21
C VAL A 24 -5.46 3.91 0.22
N ILE A 25 -4.73 4.88 0.73
CA ILE A 25 -5.14 6.28 0.76
C ILE A 25 -4.60 7.01 -0.46
N GLY A 26 -3.37 6.69 -0.87
CA GLY A 26 -2.77 7.29 -2.05
C GLY A 26 -1.35 6.79 -2.33
N LEU A 27 -0.78 7.34 -3.39
CA LEU A 27 0.62 7.17 -3.76
C LEU A 27 1.37 8.45 -3.39
N GLY A 28 2.63 8.30 -3.02
CA GLY A 28 3.51 9.42 -2.70
C GLY A 28 4.92 9.21 -3.23
N LYS A 29 5.77 10.20 -2.98
CA LYS A 29 7.19 10.16 -3.26
C LYS A 29 7.94 10.70 -2.05
N ILE A 30 8.95 9.97 -1.59
CA ILE A 30 9.84 10.43 -0.53
C ILE A 30 10.76 11.51 -1.10
N GLU A 31 10.75 12.71 -0.52
CA GLU A 31 11.51 13.85 -1.05
C GLU A 31 13.03 13.59 -1.07
N ALA A 32 13.55 12.95 -0.01
CA ALA A 32 14.99 12.76 0.17
C ALA A 32 15.65 11.87 -0.90
N ASN A 33 14.92 10.91 -1.48
CA ASN A 33 15.48 9.91 -2.40
C ASN A 33 14.61 9.65 -3.64
N LEU A 34 13.51 10.39 -3.80
CA LEU A 34 12.53 10.26 -4.88
C LEU A 34 11.86 8.87 -4.99
N GLU A 35 11.94 8.05 -3.94
CA GLU A 35 11.35 6.71 -3.92
C GLU A 35 9.82 6.76 -3.90
N ASP A 36 9.18 5.95 -4.75
CA ASP A 36 7.73 5.83 -4.79
C ASP A 36 7.22 5.02 -3.59
N VAL A 37 6.17 5.51 -2.95
CA VAL A 37 5.58 4.90 -1.75
C VAL A 37 4.07 4.78 -1.83
N TYR A 38 3.53 3.82 -1.09
CA TYR A 38 2.11 3.77 -0.75
C TYR A 38 1.86 4.41 0.61
N ILE A 39 0.81 5.21 0.68
CA ILE A 39 0.22 5.70 1.93
C ILE A 39 -1.07 4.91 2.13
N TYR A 40 -1.19 4.24 3.27
CA TYR A 40 -2.31 3.35 3.56
C TYR A 40 -2.66 3.36 5.05
N GLU A 41 -3.92 3.06 5.36
CA GLU A 41 -4.39 2.99 6.74
C GLU A 41 -4.69 1.53 7.14
N ALA A 42 -4.47 1.21 8.40
CA ALA A 42 -4.98 -0.02 9.00
C ALA A 42 -6.46 0.15 9.36
N MET A 43 -7.34 -0.72 8.86
CA MET A 43 -8.78 -0.61 9.10
C MET A 43 -9.16 -0.86 10.57
N ARG A 44 -8.32 -1.57 11.33
CA ARG A 44 -8.57 -1.90 12.74
C ARG A 44 -8.50 -0.69 13.68
N ASN A 45 -7.57 0.22 13.43
CA ASN A 45 -7.21 1.28 14.39
C ASN A 45 -6.83 2.61 13.73
N GLN A 46 -7.07 2.74 12.42
CA GLN A 46 -6.82 3.95 11.63
C GLN A 46 -5.35 4.41 11.62
N THR A 47 -4.39 3.54 11.98
CA THR A 47 -2.96 3.89 11.89
C THR A 47 -2.57 4.07 10.43
N LEU A 48 -1.96 5.21 10.11
CA LEU A 48 -1.40 5.50 8.79
C LEU A 48 0.03 4.98 8.68
N TRP A 49 0.32 4.35 7.55
CA TRP A 49 1.62 3.78 7.22
C TRP A 49 2.09 4.32 5.87
N VAL A 50 3.40 4.46 5.76
CA VAL A 50 4.10 4.74 4.50
C VAL A 50 5.02 3.55 4.24
N ARG A 51 4.96 2.99 3.03
CA ARG A 51 5.78 1.83 2.64
C ARG A 51 6.30 1.99 1.22
N PRO A 52 7.57 1.62 0.93
CA PRO A 52 8.10 1.55 -0.43
C PRO A 52 7.18 0.79 -1.39
N LYS A 53 7.02 1.31 -2.60
CA LYS A 53 6.23 0.67 -3.67
C LYS A 53 6.71 -0.75 -3.93
N ALA A 54 8.03 -0.95 -4.04
CA ALA A 54 8.64 -2.25 -4.27
C ALA A 54 8.25 -3.28 -3.18
N GLU A 55 8.24 -2.87 -1.91
CA GLU A 55 7.85 -3.74 -0.79
C GLU A 55 6.34 -3.96 -0.66
N MET A 56 5.52 -3.04 -1.13
CA MET A 56 4.07 -3.22 -1.15
C MET A 56 3.67 -4.20 -2.27
N GLU A 57 4.37 -4.13 -3.40
CA GLU A 57 4.05 -4.91 -4.61
C GLU A 57 4.73 -6.28 -4.66
N ASP A 58 5.57 -6.63 -3.66
CA ASP A 58 6.36 -7.86 -3.55
C ASP A 58 5.54 -9.16 -3.37
N GLY A 59 4.22 -9.07 -3.22
CA GLY A 59 3.32 -10.20 -3.04
C GLY A 59 2.84 -10.44 -1.61
N ARG A 60 3.32 -9.67 -0.63
CA ARG A 60 2.80 -9.72 0.77
C ARG A 60 1.38 -9.18 0.89
N PHE A 61 0.99 -8.29 -0.01
CA PHE A 61 -0.34 -7.69 -0.05
C PHE A 61 -1.11 -8.13 -1.28
N VAL A 62 -2.38 -8.46 -1.09
CA VAL A 62 -3.33 -8.77 -2.16
C VAL A 62 -4.57 -7.91 -2.01
N LYS A 63 -5.21 -7.58 -3.13
CA LYS A 63 -6.48 -6.86 -3.12
C LYS A 63 -7.56 -7.77 -2.53
N GLN A 64 -8.29 -7.26 -1.54
CA GLN A 64 -9.48 -7.93 -1.03
C GLN A 64 -10.55 -7.84 -2.12
N LEU A 65 -10.95 -8.99 -2.65
CA LEU A 65 -12.13 -9.07 -3.50
C LEU A 65 -13.34 -9.09 -2.56
N GLY A 66 -14.23 -8.12 -2.74
CA GLY A 66 -15.53 -8.07 -2.07
C GLY A 66 -16.50 -9.09 -2.66
#